data_AF-A0A2I3GIU0-F1
#
_entry.id   AF-A0A2I3GIU0-F1
#
_cell.length_a   1.000
_cell.length_b   1.000
_cell.length_c   1.000
_cell.angle_alpha   90.00
_cell.angle_beta   90.00
_cell.angle_gamma   90.00
#
_symmetry.space_group_name_H-M   'P 1'
#
loop_
_entity.id
_entity.type
_entity.pdbx_description
1 polymer ?
#
loop_
_entity_poly.entity_id
_entity_poly.type
_entity_poly.pdbx_seq_one_letter_code
_entity_poly.pdbx_strand_id
1 'polypeptide(L)'
;METNRGRNLAKVTWPTSPCHPLASPAQGPNIIPADIIFIVKDNLPPRFALTCCTVEVKTLDDRLLNIPINDIVHPKYFKKVPGEGMPLPEDPTKKGDLFIFFDIQFPTRLTPQKKQMLRQALLT
;
A
#
# COMPACT_ATOMS: atom_id res chain seq x y z
N MET A 1 28.17 -14.52 -10.70
CA MET A 1 27.47 -13.34 -11.22
C MET A 1 26.00 -13.55 -10.95
N GLU A 2 25.44 -12.92 -9.92
CA GLU A 2 24.01 -12.60 -9.87
C GLU A 2 23.79 -11.54 -8.79
N THR A 3 23.38 -10.37 -9.26
CA THR A 3 23.27 -9.13 -8.51
C THR A 3 22.05 -9.19 -7.61
N ASN A 4 22.25 -9.33 -6.29
CA ASN A 4 21.19 -9.22 -5.31
C ASN A 4 20.71 -7.77 -5.23
N ARG A 5 19.82 -7.35 -6.15
CA ARG A 5 19.14 -6.07 -6.10
C ARG A 5 18.22 -6.12 -4.88
N GLY A 6 18.62 -5.42 -3.82
CA GLY A 6 17.83 -5.25 -2.60
C GLY A 6 16.42 -4.76 -2.93
N ARG A 7 15.44 -5.67 -2.82
CA ARG A 7 14.03 -5.31 -2.92
C ARG A 7 13.66 -4.52 -1.67
N ASN A 8 13.22 -3.29 -1.88
CA ASN A 8 12.71 -2.42 -0.85
C ASN A 8 11.31 -2.91 -0.44
N LEU A 9 11.26 -3.77 0.57
CA LEU A 9 10.02 -4.40 1.04
C LEU A 9 9.41 -3.56 2.17
N ALA A 10 8.19 -3.07 1.96
CA ALA A 10 7.31 -2.67 3.06
C ALA A 10 6.60 -3.94 3.53
N LYS A 11 6.98 -4.45 4.71
CA LYS A 11 6.29 -5.56 5.36
C LYS A 11 5.07 -5.01 6.07
N VAL A 12 3.93 -5.62 5.81
CA VAL A 12 2.66 -5.22 6.36
C VAL A 12 2.13 -6.37 7.21
N THR A 13 2.02 -6.15 8.51
CA THR A 13 1.47 -7.12 9.46
C THR A 13 0.05 -6.76 9.83
N TRP A 14 -0.88 -7.71 9.76
CA TRP A 14 -2.20 -7.58 10.36
C TRP A 14 -2.06 -7.22 11.85
N PRO A 15 -2.91 -6.33 12.40
CA PRO A 15 -2.97 -6.20 13.84
C PRO A 15 -3.31 -7.56 14.44
N THR A 16 -2.45 -8.09 15.32
CA THR A 16 -2.62 -9.38 16.00
C THR A 16 -3.70 -9.32 17.09
N SER A 17 -4.82 -8.66 16.82
CA SER A 17 -5.95 -8.55 17.75
C SER A 17 -7.03 -9.57 17.37
N PRO A 18 -7.72 -10.21 18.35
CA PRO A 18 -8.79 -11.17 18.09
C PRO A 18 -10.09 -10.50 17.60
N CYS A 19 -10.00 -9.34 16.96
CA CYS A 19 -11.15 -8.58 16.49
C CYS A 19 -11.47 -9.02 15.06
N HIS A 20 -12.69 -9.51 14.88
CA HIS A 20 -13.35 -9.74 13.59
C HIS A 20 -12.97 -8.68 12.54
N PRO A 21 -12.84 -9.04 11.25
CA PRO A 21 -12.70 -8.06 10.18
C PRO A 21 -13.85 -7.06 10.32
N LEU A 22 -13.51 -5.82 10.67
CA LEU A 22 -14.49 -4.75 10.74
C LEU A 22 -14.98 -4.54 9.30
N ALA A 23 -16.17 -5.05 9.00
CA ALA A 23 -16.98 -4.52 7.92
C ALA A 23 -17.06 -3.01 8.17
N SER A 24 -16.34 -2.22 7.37
CA SER A 24 -16.16 -0.79 7.63
C SER A 24 -17.54 -0.12 7.73
N PRO A 25 -17.93 0.45 8.89
CA PRO A 25 -19.21 1.10 9.06
C PRO A 25 -19.13 2.51 8.46
N ALA A 26 -19.09 2.59 7.13
CA ALA A 26 -19.36 3.76 6.29
C ALA A 26 -18.92 3.43 4.86
N GLN A 27 -19.77 2.74 4.11
CA GLN A 27 -19.61 2.57 2.66
C GLN A 27 -19.93 3.93 2.02
N GLY A 28 -18.89 4.69 1.68
CA GLY A 28 -19.03 5.87 0.83
C GLY A 28 -19.45 5.47 -0.61
N PRO A 29 -19.94 6.40 -1.43
CA PRO A 29 -20.27 6.11 -2.82
C PRO A 29 -19.05 5.53 -3.56
N ASN A 30 -19.26 4.44 -4.32
CA ASN A 30 -18.26 3.63 -5.05
C ASN A 30 -17.46 2.58 -4.25
N ILE A 31 -17.90 2.17 -3.05
CA ILE A 31 -17.31 1.03 -2.32
C ILE A 31 -18.31 -0.12 -2.32
N ILE A 32 -17.98 -1.23 -2.98
CA ILE A 32 -18.80 -2.45 -2.96
C ILE A 32 -18.65 -3.07 -1.57
N PRO A 33 -19.70 -3.63 -0.95
CA PRO A 33 -19.63 -4.23 0.40
C PRO A 33 -18.53 -5.28 0.59
N ALA A 34 -18.05 -5.88 -0.50
CA ALA A 34 -17.00 -6.88 -0.52
C ALA A 34 -15.58 -6.31 -0.77
N ASP A 35 -15.43 -5.01 -0.97
CA ASP A 35 -14.12 -4.39 -1.13
C ASP A 35 -13.36 -4.35 0.20
N ILE A 36 -12.06 -4.60 0.14
CA ILE A 36 -11.17 -4.51 1.30
C ILE A 36 -10.33 -3.24 1.15
N ILE A 37 -10.37 -2.38 2.16
CA ILE A 37 -9.50 -1.21 2.24
C ILE A 37 -8.35 -1.53 3.18
N PHE A 38 -7.14 -1.46 2.63
CA PHE A 38 -5.90 -1.64 3.35
C PHE A 38 -5.12 -0.33 3.41
N ILE A 39 -4.75 0.13 4.60
CA ILE A 39 -3.95 1.34 4.78
C ILE A 39 -2.56 0.92 5.25
N VAL A 40 -1.55 1.16 4.41
CA VAL A 40 -0.15 0.94 4.77
C VAL A 40 0.29 2.11 5.64
N LYS A 41 0.25 1.93 6.96
CA LYS A 41 0.67 2.92 7.97
C LYS A 41 2.15 2.82 8.34
N ASP A 42 2.85 1.78 7.91
CA ASP A 42 4.25 1.56 8.28
C ASP A 42 5.17 2.54 7.55
N ASN A 43 5.22 3.78 8.07
CA ASN A 43 6.18 4.84 7.81
C ASN A 43 6.84 4.75 6.43
N LEU A 44 6.06 4.75 5.34
CA LEU A 44 6.63 4.57 4.01
C LEU A 44 7.56 5.77 3.76
N PRO A 45 8.90 5.57 3.78
CA PRO A 45 9.80 6.68 3.66
C PRO A 45 9.66 7.30 2.26
N PRO A 46 9.74 8.63 2.10
CA PRO A 46 9.45 9.30 0.83
C PRO A 46 10.26 8.78 -0.35
N ARG A 47 11.44 8.21 -0.10
CA ARG A 47 12.24 7.55 -1.13
C ARG A 47 11.44 6.48 -1.89
N PHE A 48 10.64 5.65 -1.20
CA PHE A 48 9.86 4.59 -1.82
C PHE A 48 8.65 5.13 -2.60
N ALA A 49 8.11 6.26 -2.16
CA ALA A 49 7.08 6.96 -2.91
C ALA A 49 7.60 7.50 -4.26
N LEU A 50 8.88 7.89 -4.33
CA LEU A 50 9.48 8.52 -5.51
C LEU A 50 10.20 7.53 -6.45
N THR A 51 10.68 6.39 -5.94
CA THR A 51 11.58 5.51 -6.70
C THR A 51 11.02 4.13 -7.04
N CYS A 52 9.72 3.90 -6.85
CA CYS A 52 9.03 2.60 -6.88
C CYS A 52 9.29 1.70 -5.65
N CYS A 53 8.30 0.88 -5.29
CA CYS A 53 8.39 -0.09 -4.19
C CYS A 53 7.53 -1.33 -4.45
N THR A 54 7.72 -2.36 -3.64
CA THR A 54 6.83 -3.54 -3.61
C THR A 54 6.21 -3.63 -2.22
N VAL A 55 4.89 -3.75 -2.18
CA VAL A 55 4.13 -3.95 -0.95
C VAL A 55 3.84 -5.43 -0.83
N GLU A 56 4.19 -6.00 0.32
CA GLU A 56 3.80 -7.37 0.68
C GLU A 56 2.49 -7.30 1.46
N VAL A 57 1.43 -7.91 0.94
CA VAL A 57 0.14 -8.00 1.64
C VAL A 57 -0.14 -9.47 1.92
N LYS A 58 -0.22 -9.84 3.20
CA LYS A 58 -0.74 -11.13 3.60
C LYS A 58 -2.26 -11.08 3.48
N THR A 59 -2.89 -11.99 2.75
CA THR A 59 -4.36 -12.04 2.57
C THR A 59 -5.03 -12.86 3.68
N LEU A 60 -6.37 -12.84 3.72
CA LEU A 60 -7.17 -13.58 4.70
C LEU A 60 -7.07 -15.12 4.53
N ASP A 61 -6.73 -15.59 3.34
CA ASP A 61 -6.48 -17.00 3.00
C ASP A 61 -4.99 -17.37 3.12
N ASP A 62 -4.23 -16.61 3.90
CA ASP A 62 -2.81 -16.81 4.21
C ASP A 62 -1.83 -16.76 3.01
N ARG A 63 -2.28 -16.38 1.81
CA ARG A 63 -1.37 -16.09 0.69
C ARG A 63 -0.59 -14.79 0.96
N LEU A 64 0.61 -14.70 0.38
CA LEU A 64 1.41 -13.49 0.36
C LEU A 64 1.40 -12.88 -1.04
N LEU A 65 0.79 -11.71 -1.19
CA LEU A 65 0.77 -10.96 -2.44
C LEU A 65 1.94 -9.99 -2.49
N ASN A 66 2.72 -10.04 -3.57
CA ASN A 66 3.81 -9.11 -3.85
C ASN A 66 3.35 -8.11 -4.91
N ILE A 67 2.91 -6.93 -4.48
CA ILE A 67 2.25 -5.96 -5.34
C ILE A 67 3.25 -4.86 -5.73
N PRO A 68 3.66 -4.77 -7.01
CA PRO A 68 4.56 -3.72 -7.47
C PRO A 68 3.83 -2.38 -7.58
N ILE A 69 4.47 -1.34 -7.05
CA ILE A 69 4.07 0.06 -7.16
C ILE A 69 5.10 0.76 -8.03
N ASN A 70 4.79 0.86 -9.32
CA ASN A 70 5.69 1.43 -10.32
C ASN A 70 5.49 2.95 -10.50
N ASP A 71 4.33 3.46 -10.09
CA ASP A 71 3.98 4.88 -10.19
C ASP A 71 4.47 5.66 -8.97
N ILE A 72 4.59 6.97 -9.14
CA ILE A 72 4.90 7.88 -8.04
C ILE A 72 3.71 7.92 -7.07
N VAL A 73 3.96 7.54 -5.81
CA VAL A 73 2.94 7.55 -4.76
C VAL A 73 2.79 8.97 -4.23
N HIS A 74 1.63 9.58 -4.49
CA HIS A 74 1.24 10.87 -3.91
C HIS A 74 0.14 10.68 -2.85
N PRO A 75 -0.21 11.67 -2.00
CA PRO A 75 -1.15 11.48 -0.88
C PRO A 75 -2.56 10.99 -1.24
N LYS A 76 -2.96 11.10 -2.51
CA LYS A 76 -4.26 10.63 -3.02
C LYS A 76 -4.14 9.34 -3.85
N TYR A 77 -2.93 8.85 -4.04
CA TYR A 77 -2.69 7.62 -4.79
C TYR A 77 -3.19 6.42 -3.99
N PHE A 78 -3.86 5.51 -4.69
CA PHE A 78 -4.20 4.20 -4.17
C PHE A 78 -3.91 3.15 -5.23
N LYS A 79 -3.57 1.94 -4.79
CA LYS A 79 -3.43 0.79 -5.67
C LYS A 79 -4.66 -0.10 -5.56
N LYS A 80 -5.38 -0.26 -6.66
CA LYS A 80 -6.44 -1.27 -6.79
C LYS A 80 -5.83 -2.60 -7.22
N VAL A 81 -6.22 -3.68 -6.54
CA VAL A 81 -5.90 -5.07 -6.90
C VAL A 81 -7.24 -5.82 -7.08
N PRO A 82 -7.66 -6.05 -8.33
CA PRO A 82 -8.97 -6.62 -8.60
C PRO A 82 -9.13 -8.05 -8.06
N GLY A 83 -10.30 -8.40 -7.53
CA GLY A 83 -10.65 -9.75 -7.09
C GLY A 83 -9.97 -10.24 -5.80
N GLU A 84 -9.21 -9.38 -5.12
CA GLU A 84 -8.55 -9.68 -3.85
C GLU A 84 -9.29 -9.14 -2.62
N GLY A 85 -10.54 -8.71 -2.80
CA GLY A 85 -11.48 -8.38 -1.72
C GLY A 85 -12.12 -9.63 -1.08
N MET A 86 -13.23 -9.45 -0.38
CA MET A 86 -14.04 -10.55 0.17
C MET A 86 -14.96 -11.17 -0.89
N PRO A 87 -15.47 -12.40 -0.70
CA PRO A 87 -16.54 -12.95 -1.53
C PRO A 87 -17.80 -12.07 -1.52
N LEU A 88 -18.49 -11.97 -2.66
CA LEU A 88 -19.77 -11.25 -2.75
C LEU A 88 -20.89 -12.08 -2.06
N PRO A 89 -21.80 -11.43 -1.31
CA PRO A 89 -22.94 -12.12 -0.71
C PRO A 89 -23.86 -12.82 -1.73
N GLU A 90 -24.04 -12.19 -2.90
CA GLU A 90 -24.94 -12.68 -3.95
C GLU A 90 -24.32 -13.83 -4.77
N ASP A 91 -22.99 -13.86 -4.87
CA ASP A 91 -22.24 -14.86 -5.62
C ASP A 91 -20.86 -15.07 -4.99
N PRO A 92 -20.71 -16.06 -4.08
CA PRO A 92 -19.46 -16.31 -3.36
C PRO A 92 -18.28 -16.72 -4.25
N THR A 93 -18.52 -17.06 -5.52
CA THR A 93 -17.46 -17.36 -6.48
C THR A 93 -16.77 -16.10 -7.00
N LYS A 94 -17.42 -14.94 -6.84
CA LYS A 94 -16.88 -13.62 -7.17
C LYS A 94 -16.41 -12.93 -5.91
N LYS A 95 -15.35 -12.15 -6.05
CA LYS A 95 -14.75 -11.36 -4.98
C LYS A 95 -14.77 -9.87 -5.34
N GLY A 96 -14.86 -9.02 -4.32
CA GLY A 96 -14.61 -7.59 -4.45
C GLY A 96 -13.13 -7.30 -4.69
N ASP A 97 -12.75 -6.04 -4.57
CA ASP A 97 -11.40 -5.57 -4.87
C ASP A 97 -10.63 -5.15 -3.61
N LEU A 98 -9.30 -5.28 -3.66
CA LEU A 98 -8.42 -4.76 -2.61
C LEU A 98 -7.91 -3.36 -3.00
N PHE A 99 -8.12 -2.39 -2.13
CA PHE A 99 -7.63 -1.02 -2.27
C PHE A 99 -6.55 -0.73 -1.26
N ILE A 100 -5.36 -0.35 -1.72
CA ILE A 100 -4.21 -0.04 -0.87
C ILE A 100 -3.96 1.46 -0.87
N PHE A 101 -4.05 2.08 0.29
CA PHE A 101 -3.73 3.48 0.53
C PHE A 101 -2.39 3.60 1.25
N PHE A 102 -1.69 4.70 0.98
CA PHE A 102 -0.36 4.96 1.52
C PHE A 102 -0.38 6.20 2.39
N ASP A 103 0.01 6.05 3.65
CA ASP A 103 0.29 7.19 4.53
C ASP A 103 1.77 7.56 4.43
N ILE A 104 2.08 8.61 3.66
CA ILE A 104 3.46 9.04 3.39
C ILE A 104 3.92 10.00 4.48
N GLN A 105 4.89 9.56 5.28
CA GLN A 105 5.48 10.39 6.33
C GLN A 105 6.74 11.10 5.82
N PHE A 106 6.64 12.41 5.61
CA PHE A 106 7.80 13.23 5.23
C PHE A 106 8.68 13.53 6.45
N PRO A 107 10.03 13.55 6.28
CA PRO A 107 10.92 13.93 7.36
C PRO A 107 10.68 15.38 7.78
N THR A 108 10.62 15.62 9.09
CA THR A 108 10.43 16.97 9.64
C THR A 108 11.67 17.85 9.53
N ARG A 109 12.86 17.25 9.32
CA ARG A 109 14.14 17.95 9.18
C ARG A 109 15.04 17.28 8.15
N LEU A 110 15.83 18.10 7.44
CA LEU A 110 16.85 17.68 6.49
C LEU A 110 18.11 18.53 6.66
N THR A 111 19.28 17.92 6.50
CA THR A 111 20.56 18.64 6.49
C THR A 111 20.66 19.54 5.24
N PRO A 112 21.44 20.63 5.29
CA PRO A 112 21.63 21.49 4.12
C PRO A 112 22.10 20.73 2.88
N GLN A 113 23.03 19.78 3.05
CA GLN A 113 23.53 18.92 1.97
C GLN A 113 22.41 18.08 1.34
N LYS A 114 21.57 17.40 2.15
CA LYS A 114 20.43 16.62 1.64
C LYS A 114 19.41 17.50 0.91
N LYS A 115 19.17 18.72 1.39
CA LYS A 115 18.31 19.69 0.70
C LYS A 115 18.88 20.07 -0.67
N GLN A 116 20.20 20.29 -0.78
CA GLN A 116 20.85 20.61 -2.05
C GLN A 116 20.73 19.46 -3.05
N MET A 117 20.98 18.22 -2.62
CA MET A 117 20.82 17.03 -3.49
C MET A 117 19.37 16.89 -3.99
N LEU A 118 18.38 17.10 -3.12
CA LEU A 118 16.97 17.04 -3.51
C LEU A 118 16.61 18.15 -4.52
N ARG A 119 17.14 19.37 -4.36
CA ARG A 119 16.92 20.44 -5.34
C ARG A 119 17.45 20.05 -6.72
N GLN A 120 18.67 19.53 -6.78
CA GLN A 120 19.27 19.09 -8.05
C GLN A 120 18.48 17.95 -8.71
N ALA A 121 17.90 17.05 -7.91
CA ALA A 121 17.18 15.90 -8.43
C ALA A 121 15.72 16.20 -8.85
N LEU A 122 15.05 17.17 -8.20
CA LEU A 122 13.61 17.40 -8.34
C LEU A 122 13.23 18.73 -8.99
N LEU A 123 14.15 19.71 -9.03
CA LEU A 123 13.95 20.98 -9.72
C LEU A 123 14.79 20.95 -10.98
N THR A 124 14.19 20.45 -12.07
CA THR A 124 14.71 20.61 -13.43
C THR A 124 14.01 21.79 -14.09
#